data_AF-X0QGF9-F1
#
_entry.id   AF-X0QGF9-F1
#
_cell.length_a   1.000
_cell.length_b   1.000
_cell.length_c   1.000
_cell.angle_alpha   90.00
_cell.angle_beta   90.00
_cell.angle_gamma   90.00
#
_symmetry.space_group_name_H-M   'P 1'
#
loop_
_entity.id
_entity.type
_entity.pdbx_description
1 polymer ?
#
loop_
_entity_poly.entity_id
_entity_poly.type
_entity_poly.pdbx_seq_one_letter_code
_entity_poly.pdbx_strand_id
1 'polypeptide(L)'
;MKQYDVAFSLGDGLRPGCLQDANDEAQFGELRTLGELTKVAWEHDVQVMIEGPGHVAMNRIKENMDLQLELCADAPFYTLGPLTTDIAPGYDHITSAIGAAMIGWFGTAMLCYVTPKEHLGLPNKKDVKDGIITYKIAAHAADLAKGHPGAQARDNALSKARFEFRWDDQFNLALDPDTAREYHDETLPKDAHKSAHFCSMCGPKFCSMKITQNVREYAAGLNKDAANQKVTPQTGDLTDAGHLIKEVDTELVGQVGEATAEEIRQGMAEMTKKYNNEGRQLYKEV
;
A
#
# COMPACT_ATOMS: atom_id res chain seq x y z
N MET A 1 15.46 20.50 -31.77
CA MET A 1 14.45 20.34 -30.70
C MET A 1 13.70 21.64 -30.42
N LYS A 2 14.39 22.77 -30.18
CA LYS A 2 13.78 24.11 -29.97
C LYS A 2 12.64 24.48 -30.94
N GLN A 3 12.82 24.27 -32.25
CA GLN A 3 11.82 24.64 -33.27
C GLN A 3 10.43 24.02 -33.04
N TYR A 4 10.35 22.90 -32.32
CA TYR A 4 9.12 22.11 -32.16
C TYR A 4 8.75 21.89 -30.69
N ASP A 5 9.41 22.58 -29.75
CA ASP A 5 9.20 22.41 -28.29
C ASP A 5 9.27 20.94 -27.84
N VAL A 6 10.25 20.20 -28.36
CA VAL A 6 10.51 18.82 -27.93
C VAL A 6 11.50 18.87 -26.77
N ALA A 7 11.11 18.34 -25.61
CA ALA A 7 11.97 18.21 -24.45
C ALA A 7 13.05 17.14 -24.64
N PHE A 8 14.23 17.35 -24.07
CA PHE A 8 15.24 16.30 -23.92
C PHE A 8 14.89 15.40 -22.74
N SER A 9 14.92 14.09 -23.00
CA SER A 9 15.18 13.07 -21.99
C SER A 9 16.62 12.63 -22.20
N LEU A 10 17.54 13.11 -21.37
CA LEU A 10 18.95 12.77 -21.52
C LEU A 10 19.15 11.35 -20.97
N GLY A 11 19.36 10.40 -21.89
CA GLY A 11 19.36 8.97 -21.61
C GLY A 11 20.52 8.48 -20.75
N ASP A 12 20.25 7.42 -20.00
CA ASP A 12 21.18 6.74 -19.09
C ASP A 12 21.79 5.48 -19.74
N GLY A 13 22.59 5.71 -20.78
CA GLY A 13 23.19 4.65 -21.59
C GLY A 13 24.11 3.72 -20.80
N LEU A 14 24.69 4.20 -19.70
CA LEU A 14 25.60 3.48 -18.80
C LEU A 14 24.95 3.17 -17.43
N ARG A 15 23.62 3.08 -17.37
CA ARG A 15 22.92 2.67 -16.14
C ARG A 15 23.30 1.25 -15.70
N PRO A 16 23.26 0.94 -14.39
CA PRO A 16 23.53 -0.40 -13.89
C PRO A 16 22.42 -1.39 -14.26
N GLY A 17 22.82 -2.51 -14.87
CA GLY A 17 21.94 -3.65 -15.20
C GLY A 17 21.94 -4.77 -14.15
N CYS A 18 22.70 -4.61 -13.06
CA CYS A 18 22.66 -5.47 -11.88
C CYS A 18 23.10 -4.69 -10.63
N LEU A 19 22.81 -5.22 -9.44
CA LEU A 19 23.16 -4.57 -8.16
C LEU A 19 24.67 -4.37 -7.97
N GLN A 20 25.50 -5.26 -8.52
CA GLN A 20 26.96 -5.21 -8.40
C GLN A 20 27.55 -3.98 -9.10
N ASP A 21 26.93 -3.56 -10.21
CA ASP A 21 27.40 -2.45 -11.04
C ASP A 21 26.81 -1.10 -10.62
N ALA A 22 25.87 -1.10 -9.67
CA ALA A 22 25.23 0.13 -9.19
C ALA A 22 26.28 1.14 -8.69
N ASN A 23 26.07 2.42 -8.97
CA ASN A 23 26.88 3.56 -8.53
C ASN A 23 28.38 3.40 -8.86
N ASP A 24 28.70 2.77 -9.99
CA ASP A 24 30.07 2.65 -10.45
C ASP A 24 30.58 3.95 -11.11
N GLU A 25 31.84 3.94 -11.54
CA GLU A 25 32.46 5.11 -12.17
C GLU A 25 31.85 5.44 -13.53
N ALA A 26 31.37 4.43 -14.28
CA ALA A 26 30.76 4.62 -15.59
C ALA A 26 29.43 5.37 -15.48
N GLN A 27 28.54 4.92 -14.58
CA GLN A 27 27.27 5.58 -14.27
C GLN A 27 27.52 7.01 -13.73
N PHE A 28 28.41 7.12 -12.73
CA PHE A 28 29.05 8.34 -12.24
C PHE A 28 29.46 9.34 -13.33
N GLY A 29 30.23 8.84 -14.29
CA GLY A 29 30.80 9.61 -15.38
C GLY A 29 29.73 10.17 -16.29
N GLU A 30 28.78 9.32 -16.71
CA GLU A 30 27.68 9.73 -17.57
C GLU A 30 26.82 10.80 -16.90
N LEU A 31 26.38 10.60 -15.65
CA LEU A 31 25.52 11.56 -14.94
C LEU A 31 26.14 12.98 -14.88
N ARG A 32 27.46 13.08 -14.64
CA ARG A 32 28.17 14.37 -14.68
C ARG A 32 28.07 15.03 -16.06
N THR A 33 28.31 14.26 -17.12
CA THR A 33 28.17 14.74 -18.49
C THR A 33 26.73 15.14 -18.82
N LEU A 34 25.72 14.42 -18.33
CA LEU A 34 24.31 14.81 -18.52
C LEU A 34 24.01 16.17 -17.86
N GLY A 35 24.59 16.45 -16.69
CA GLY A 35 24.50 17.75 -16.03
C GLY A 35 25.13 18.90 -16.83
N GLU A 36 26.27 18.64 -17.50
CA GLU A 36 26.88 19.61 -18.43
C GLU A 36 25.99 19.85 -19.66
N LEU A 37 25.48 18.78 -20.28
CA LEU A 37 24.58 18.85 -21.43
C LEU A 37 23.26 19.55 -21.11
N THR A 38 22.78 19.43 -19.87
CA THR A 38 21.60 20.14 -19.38
C THR A 38 21.79 21.65 -19.47
N LYS A 39 22.94 22.17 -19.03
CA LYS A 39 23.26 23.61 -19.10
C LYS A 39 23.34 24.08 -20.55
N VAL A 40 23.96 23.30 -21.43
CA VAL A 40 24.02 23.60 -22.87
C VAL A 40 22.60 23.64 -23.46
N ALA A 41 21.74 22.68 -23.16
CA ALA A 41 20.37 22.67 -23.65
C ALA A 41 19.54 23.87 -23.14
N TRP A 42 19.75 24.30 -21.89
CA TRP A 42 19.12 25.48 -21.32
C TRP A 42 19.62 26.80 -21.92
N GLU A 43 20.89 26.92 -22.31
CA GLU A 43 21.38 28.07 -23.09
C GLU A 43 20.64 28.22 -24.44
N HIS A 44 20.06 27.12 -24.94
CA HIS A 44 19.23 27.10 -26.13
C HIS A 44 17.71 27.18 -25.83
N ASP A 45 17.29 27.40 -24.59
CA ASP A 45 15.89 27.39 -24.13
C ASP A 45 15.15 26.07 -24.48
N VAL A 46 15.82 24.92 -24.34
CA VAL A 46 15.20 23.60 -24.55
C VAL A 46 14.94 22.94 -23.20
N GLN A 47 13.71 22.44 -22.99
CA GLN A 47 13.33 21.73 -21.76
C GLN A 47 14.12 20.42 -21.61
N VAL A 48 14.50 20.05 -20.38
CA VAL A 48 15.33 18.87 -20.10
C VAL A 48 14.79 18.11 -18.88
N MET A 49 14.82 16.79 -18.97
CA MET A 49 14.83 15.86 -17.85
C MET A 49 15.99 14.87 -18.01
N ILE A 50 16.42 14.25 -16.91
CA ILE A 50 17.56 13.33 -16.86
C ILE A 50 17.04 11.93 -16.61
N GLU A 51 17.49 10.95 -17.39
CA GLU A 51 17.20 9.54 -17.11
C GLU A 51 18.16 9.00 -16.04
N GLY A 52 17.72 8.01 -15.27
CA GLY A 52 18.43 7.49 -14.11
C GLY A 52 18.21 6.00 -13.88
N PRO A 53 18.96 5.42 -12.93
CA PRO A 53 19.38 4.04 -12.92
C PRO A 53 18.28 2.98 -12.99
N GLY A 54 18.72 1.77 -13.37
CA GLY A 54 17.93 0.54 -13.37
C GLY A 54 18.05 -0.26 -12.07
N HIS A 55 19.18 -0.91 -11.81
CA HIS A 55 19.33 -1.85 -10.69
C HIS A 55 20.16 -1.23 -9.55
N VAL A 56 19.54 -0.99 -8.39
CA VAL A 56 20.20 -0.31 -7.26
C VAL A 56 19.66 -0.83 -5.92
N ALA A 57 20.54 -1.37 -5.08
CA ALA A 57 20.18 -1.78 -3.73
C ALA A 57 19.72 -0.57 -2.87
N MET A 58 18.74 -0.77 -1.99
CA MET A 58 18.07 0.31 -1.24
C MET A 58 19.02 1.28 -0.52
N ASN A 59 20.10 0.76 0.08
CA ASN A 59 21.09 1.56 0.82
C ASN A 59 21.93 2.50 -0.07
N ARG A 60 21.82 2.36 -1.41
CA ARG A 60 22.56 3.15 -2.41
C ARG A 60 21.64 4.09 -3.21
N ILE A 61 20.33 4.01 -3.02
CA ILE A 61 19.35 4.83 -3.75
C ILE A 61 19.51 6.32 -3.42
N LYS A 62 19.75 6.66 -2.15
CA LYS A 62 19.83 8.07 -1.71
C LYS A 62 21.00 8.82 -2.38
N GLU A 63 22.14 8.16 -2.54
CA GLU A 63 23.32 8.72 -3.22
C GLU A 63 23.02 9.10 -4.68
N ASN A 64 22.24 8.28 -5.39
CA ASN A 64 21.84 8.58 -6.77
C ASN A 64 21.03 9.88 -6.85
N MET A 65 20.08 10.07 -5.94
CA MET A 65 19.27 11.30 -5.91
C MET A 65 20.13 12.52 -5.55
N ASP A 66 20.99 12.39 -4.54
CA ASP A 66 21.84 13.51 -4.08
C ASP A 66 22.78 13.99 -5.18
N LEU A 67 23.46 13.04 -5.85
CA LEU A 67 24.33 13.37 -6.97
C LEU A 67 23.56 13.94 -8.16
N GLN A 68 22.35 13.47 -8.44
CA GLN A 68 21.57 14.02 -9.53
C GLN A 68 21.19 15.48 -9.28
N LEU A 69 20.71 15.83 -8.08
CA LEU A 69 20.39 17.21 -7.71
C LEU A 69 21.62 18.11 -7.82
N GLU A 70 22.75 17.66 -7.26
CA GLU A 70 24.02 18.41 -7.27
C GLU A 70 24.56 18.64 -8.69
N LEU A 71 24.62 17.57 -9.50
CA LEU A 71 25.31 17.59 -10.79
C LEU A 71 24.43 18.13 -11.92
N CYS A 72 23.11 17.90 -11.85
CA CYS A 72 22.16 18.24 -12.91
C CYS A 72 21.31 19.47 -12.62
N ALA A 73 21.69 20.29 -11.63
CA ALA A 73 21.06 21.56 -11.30
C ALA A 73 19.54 21.44 -11.08
N ASP A 74 19.13 20.44 -10.30
CA ASP A 74 17.73 20.14 -9.97
C ASP A 74 16.80 19.89 -11.18
N ALA A 75 17.35 19.55 -12.36
CA ALA A 75 16.55 19.13 -13.50
C ALA A 75 15.66 17.92 -13.12
N PRO A 76 14.44 17.79 -13.68
CA PRO A 76 13.56 16.65 -13.37
C PRO A 76 14.26 15.31 -13.61
N PHE A 77 14.21 14.42 -12.63
CA PHE A 77 14.78 13.08 -12.74
C PHE A 77 13.74 12.06 -13.17
N TYR A 78 14.12 11.13 -14.05
CA TYR A 78 13.27 10.09 -14.63
C TYR A 78 13.94 8.72 -14.49
N THR A 79 13.44 7.84 -13.62
CA THR A 79 14.16 6.59 -13.28
C THR A 79 13.44 5.34 -13.77
N LEU A 80 14.19 4.29 -14.12
CA LEU A 80 13.66 2.96 -14.41
C LEU A 80 13.65 2.09 -13.14
N GLY A 81 12.60 2.20 -12.33
CA GLY A 81 12.58 1.64 -10.98
C GLY A 81 13.18 2.62 -9.96
N PRO A 82 14.29 2.26 -9.26
CA PRO A 82 15.18 1.14 -9.54
C PRO A 82 14.77 -0.22 -8.93
N LEU A 83 15.19 -1.32 -9.55
CA LEU A 83 15.09 -2.68 -9.00
C LEU A 83 16.01 -2.82 -7.79
N THR A 84 15.44 -3.20 -6.64
CA THR A 84 16.21 -3.31 -5.39
C THR A 84 16.88 -4.66 -5.18
N THR A 85 16.61 -5.64 -6.04
CA THR A 85 17.19 -6.99 -6.01
C THR A 85 17.02 -7.67 -7.37
N ASP A 86 17.98 -8.51 -7.74
CA ASP A 86 18.05 -9.18 -9.05
C ASP A 86 17.46 -10.61 -9.04
N ILE A 87 17.04 -11.10 -7.86
CA ILE A 87 16.77 -12.53 -7.65
C ILE A 87 15.32 -12.95 -7.94
N ALA A 88 14.47 -12.05 -8.43
CA ALA A 88 13.02 -12.30 -8.56
C ALA A 88 12.45 -11.97 -9.96
N PRO A 89 13.06 -12.47 -11.07
CA PRO A 89 12.47 -12.31 -12.39
C PRO A 89 11.05 -12.90 -12.43
N GLY A 90 10.13 -12.21 -13.10
CA GLY A 90 8.69 -12.49 -13.00
C GLY A 90 7.96 -11.59 -11.99
N TYR A 91 8.72 -10.96 -11.09
CA TYR A 91 8.21 -10.08 -10.04
C TYR A 91 8.92 -8.72 -10.01
N ASP A 92 9.57 -8.33 -11.12
CA ASP A 92 10.39 -7.11 -11.15
C ASP A 92 9.59 -5.81 -11.03
N HIS A 93 8.31 -5.83 -11.40
CA HIS A 93 7.38 -4.76 -11.03
C HIS A 93 7.34 -4.52 -9.51
N ILE A 94 7.47 -5.55 -8.67
CA ILE A 94 7.50 -5.44 -7.21
C ILE A 94 8.88 -5.02 -6.73
N THR A 95 9.94 -5.66 -7.21
CA THR A 95 11.32 -5.33 -6.80
C THR A 95 11.65 -3.87 -7.12
N SER A 96 11.19 -3.38 -8.27
CA SER A 96 11.36 -2.00 -8.69
C SER A 96 10.42 -1.01 -8.02
N ALA A 97 9.18 -1.41 -7.66
CA ALA A 97 8.26 -0.52 -6.95
C ALA A 97 8.82 -0.04 -5.61
N ILE A 98 9.59 -0.90 -4.92
CA ILE A 98 10.27 -0.55 -3.67
C ILE A 98 11.24 0.61 -3.92
N GLY A 99 12.14 0.47 -4.90
CA GLY A 99 13.11 1.50 -5.22
C GLY A 99 12.46 2.74 -5.81
N ALA A 100 11.45 2.58 -6.66
CA ALA A 100 10.69 3.67 -7.28
C ALA A 100 9.97 4.54 -6.23
N ALA A 101 9.34 3.93 -5.23
CA ALA A 101 8.73 4.67 -4.13
C ALA A 101 9.78 5.42 -3.28
N MET A 102 10.94 4.79 -3.03
CA MET A 102 12.04 5.43 -2.28
C MET A 102 12.64 6.61 -3.03
N ILE A 103 13.03 6.42 -4.30
CA ILE A 103 13.68 7.49 -5.07
C ILE A 103 12.68 8.58 -5.47
N GLY A 104 11.41 8.21 -5.72
CA GLY A 104 10.30 9.15 -5.87
C GLY A 104 10.10 10.01 -4.61
N TRP A 105 10.19 9.40 -3.42
CA TRP A 105 10.16 10.15 -2.16
C TRP A 105 11.35 11.10 -2.03
N PHE A 106 12.55 10.67 -2.45
CA PHE A 106 13.75 11.49 -2.37
C PHE A 106 13.78 12.65 -3.37
N GLY A 107 13.01 12.60 -4.46
CA GLY A 107 12.86 13.75 -5.36
C GLY A 107 12.62 13.42 -6.83
N THR A 108 12.66 12.15 -7.25
CA THR A 108 12.42 11.80 -8.66
C THR A 108 11.05 12.29 -9.15
N ALA A 109 11.04 12.91 -10.32
CA ALA A 109 9.86 13.57 -10.88
C ALA A 109 8.98 12.62 -11.70
N MET A 110 9.58 11.64 -12.38
CA MET A 110 8.86 10.64 -13.18
C MET A 110 9.45 9.25 -12.98
N LEU A 111 8.59 8.23 -12.95
CA LEU A 111 8.98 6.84 -12.72
C LEU A 111 8.60 6.01 -13.95
N CYS A 112 9.59 5.46 -14.64
CA CYS A 112 9.36 4.50 -15.71
C CYS A 112 8.95 3.19 -15.08
N TYR A 113 7.76 2.71 -15.44
CA TYR A 113 7.28 1.44 -14.95
C TYR A 113 8.13 0.26 -15.40
N VAL A 114 8.08 -0.81 -14.62
CA VAL A 114 8.67 -2.11 -14.91
C VAL A 114 7.54 -3.12 -14.85
N THR A 115 7.47 -4.02 -15.83
CA THR A 115 6.39 -5.01 -15.90
C THR A 115 6.78 -6.30 -15.17
N PRO A 116 5.83 -7.20 -14.85
CA PRO A 116 6.17 -8.53 -14.34
C PRO A 116 7.09 -9.33 -15.26
N LYS A 117 7.05 -9.08 -16.59
CA LYS A 117 7.84 -9.79 -17.59
C LYS A 117 9.20 -9.16 -17.90
N GLU A 118 9.59 -8.12 -17.16
CA GLU A 118 10.96 -7.61 -17.28
C GLU A 118 11.97 -8.76 -17.16
N HIS A 119 13.03 -8.71 -17.96
CA HIS A 119 14.03 -9.77 -18.09
C HIS A 119 13.54 -11.13 -18.65
N LEU A 120 12.25 -11.27 -19.01
CA LEU A 120 11.66 -12.53 -19.45
C LEU A 120 11.03 -12.48 -20.84
N GLY A 121 10.46 -11.34 -21.25
CA GLY A 121 9.90 -11.19 -22.58
C GLY A 121 8.95 -10.00 -22.73
N LEU A 122 8.27 -9.92 -23.87
CA LEU A 122 7.36 -8.82 -24.15
C LEU A 122 6.10 -8.89 -23.26
N PRO A 123 5.70 -7.77 -22.63
CA PRO A 123 4.50 -7.72 -21.80
C PRO A 123 3.23 -7.84 -22.65
N ASN A 124 2.25 -8.56 -22.12
CA ASN A 124 0.89 -8.59 -22.64
C ASN A 124 0.02 -7.50 -21.95
N LYS A 125 -1.26 -7.42 -22.32
CA LYS A 125 -2.20 -6.43 -21.76
C LYS A 125 -2.30 -6.47 -20.22
N LYS A 126 -2.29 -7.67 -19.62
CA LYS A 126 -2.35 -7.81 -18.16
C LYS A 126 -1.05 -7.31 -17.51
N ASP A 127 0.10 -7.71 -18.06
CA ASP A 127 1.41 -7.29 -17.56
C ASP A 127 1.56 -5.76 -17.57
N VAL A 128 1.03 -5.10 -18.61
CA VAL A 128 0.97 -3.64 -18.71
C VAL A 128 0.07 -3.04 -17.62
N LYS A 129 -1.15 -3.58 -17.40
CA LYS A 129 -2.05 -3.13 -16.33
C LYS A 129 -1.37 -3.26 -14.97
N ASP A 130 -0.79 -4.43 -14.68
CA ASP A 130 -0.11 -4.72 -13.41
C ASP A 130 1.04 -3.73 -13.17
N GLY A 131 1.88 -3.48 -14.18
CA GLY A 131 2.98 -2.50 -14.10
C GLY A 131 2.48 -1.08 -13.83
N ILE A 132 1.43 -0.63 -14.55
CA ILE A 132 0.88 0.73 -14.38
C ILE A 132 0.29 0.90 -12.98
N ILE A 133 -0.53 -0.04 -12.51
CA ILE A 133 -1.15 0.04 -11.17
C ILE A 133 -0.06 0.02 -10.10
N THR A 134 0.95 -0.84 -10.26
CA THR A 134 2.10 -0.93 -9.34
C THR A 134 2.85 0.40 -9.22
N TYR A 135 3.12 1.06 -10.34
CA TYR A 135 3.82 2.34 -10.33
C TYR A 135 2.94 3.52 -9.90
N LYS A 136 1.61 3.46 -10.11
CA LYS A 136 0.67 4.40 -9.49
C LYS A 136 0.67 4.28 -7.96
N ILE A 137 0.82 3.07 -7.42
CA ILE A 137 0.99 2.85 -5.97
C ILE A 137 2.33 3.47 -5.51
N ALA A 138 3.43 3.17 -6.19
CA ALA A 138 4.76 3.68 -5.82
C ALA A 138 4.81 5.21 -5.85
N ALA A 139 4.28 5.84 -6.90
CA ALA A 139 4.21 7.29 -7.03
C ALA A 139 3.33 7.92 -5.92
N HIS A 140 2.15 7.36 -5.65
CA HIS A 140 1.28 7.86 -4.58
C HIS A 140 1.92 7.69 -3.19
N ALA A 141 2.63 6.58 -2.95
CA ALA A 141 3.38 6.37 -1.71
C ALA A 141 4.50 7.41 -1.54
N ALA A 142 5.21 7.75 -2.62
CA ALA A 142 6.18 8.84 -2.62
C ALA A 142 5.52 10.20 -2.32
N ASP A 143 4.38 10.50 -2.93
CA ASP A 143 3.64 11.75 -2.67
C ASP A 143 3.18 11.87 -1.22
N LEU A 144 2.72 10.77 -0.61
CA LEU A 144 2.40 10.72 0.82
C LEU A 144 3.63 10.98 1.69
N ALA A 145 4.76 10.34 1.39
CA ALA A 145 6.02 10.51 2.13
C ALA A 145 6.60 11.93 1.98
N LYS A 146 6.36 12.58 0.84
CA LYS A 146 6.69 13.99 0.58
C LYS A 146 5.72 14.97 1.26
N GLY A 147 4.58 14.49 1.77
CA GLY A 147 3.53 15.34 2.30
C GLY A 147 2.86 16.23 1.23
N HIS A 148 2.76 15.74 -0.01
CA HIS A 148 2.17 16.51 -1.11
C HIS A 148 0.72 16.92 -0.77
N PRO A 149 0.35 18.21 -0.92
CA PRO A 149 -1.01 18.67 -0.64
C PRO A 149 -2.06 17.83 -1.38
N GLY A 150 -3.04 17.31 -0.65
CA GLY A 150 -4.14 16.54 -1.20
C GLY A 150 -3.89 15.02 -1.37
N ALA A 151 -2.65 14.54 -1.32
CA ALA A 151 -2.36 13.10 -1.48
C ALA A 151 -3.11 12.26 -0.43
N GLN A 152 -3.01 12.65 0.85
CA GLN A 152 -3.62 11.92 1.96
C GLN A 152 -5.17 11.93 1.95
N ALA A 153 -5.80 12.85 1.21
CA ALA A 153 -7.26 12.92 1.16
C ALA A 153 -7.88 11.64 0.57
N ARG A 154 -7.22 11.03 -0.42
CA ARG A 154 -7.68 9.76 -1.02
C ARG A 154 -7.61 8.61 -0.03
N ASP A 155 -6.49 8.45 0.67
CA ASP A 155 -6.29 7.44 1.70
C ASP A 155 -7.30 7.57 2.82
N ASN A 156 -7.56 8.79 3.28
CA ASN A 156 -8.54 9.07 4.33
C ASN A 156 -9.97 8.76 3.87
N ALA A 157 -10.33 9.12 2.63
CA ALA A 157 -11.66 8.84 2.08
C ALA A 157 -11.90 7.31 1.96
N LEU A 158 -10.92 6.58 1.43
CA LEU A 158 -10.98 5.12 1.29
C LEU A 158 -11.01 4.44 2.66
N SER A 159 -10.15 4.87 3.59
CA SER A 159 -10.11 4.33 4.95
C SER A 159 -11.39 4.59 5.72
N LYS A 160 -12.00 5.77 5.54
CA LYS A 160 -13.31 6.07 6.10
C LYS A 160 -14.40 5.17 5.51
N ALA A 161 -14.43 4.99 4.19
CA ALA A 161 -15.37 4.06 3.54
C ALA A 161 -15.21 2.63 4.06
N ARG A 162 -13.96 2.18 4.25
CA ARG A 162 -13.63 0.88 4.85
C ARG A 162 -14.17 0.73 6.27
N PHE A 163 -13.92 1.71 7.13
CA PHE A 163 -14.36 1.67 8.53
C PHE A 163 -15.88 1.75 8.68
N GLU A 164 -16.55 2.43 7.76
CA GLU A 164 -18.01 2.56 7.71
C GLU A 164 -18.68 1.43 6.89
N PHE A 165 -17.92 0.45 6.41
CA PHE A 165 -18.40 -0.67 5.59
C PHE A 165 -19.15 -0.24 4.31
N ARG A 166 -18.81 0.94 3.77
CA ARG A 166 -19.30 1.43 2.47
C ARG A 166 -18.50 0.76 1.34
N TRP A 167 -18.77 -0.52 1.10
CA TRP A 167 -17.99 -1.35 0.19
C TRP A 167 -17.88 -0.77 -1.22
N ASP A 168 -18.98 -0.32 -1.81
CA ASP A 168 -18.96 0.27 -3.16
C ASP A 168 -18.10 1.53 -3.24
N ASP A 169 -18.18 2.39 -2.22
CA ASP A 169 -17.33 3.58 -2.14
C ASP A 169 -15.86 3.20 -1.99
N GLN A 170 -15.56 2.18 -1.18
CA GLN A 170 -14.19 1.67 -1.04
C GLN A 170 -13.64 1.15 -2.38
N PHE A 171 -14.42 0.39 -3.15
CA PHE A 171 -14.00 -0.11 -4.46
C PHE A 171 -13.76 1.03 -5.44
N ASN A 172 -14.71 1.96 -5.55
CA ASN A 172 -14.64 3.08 -6.49
C ASN A 172 -13.48 4.04 -6.19
N LEU A 173 -13.03 4.12 -4.91
CA LEU A 173 -11.88 4.92 -4.50
C LEU A 173 -10.53 4.21 -4.72
N ALA A 174 -10.51 2.88 -4.93
CA ALA A 174 -9.30 2.11 -5.17
C ALA A 174 -8.61 2.51 -6.49
N LEU A 175 -7.33 2.15 -6.64
CA LEU A 175 -6.60 2.38 -7.90
C LEU A 175 -7.08 1.46 -9.04
N ASP A 176 -7.60 0.29 -8.68
CA ASP A 176 -8.17 -0.69 -9.61
C ASP A 176 -9.52 -1.20 -9.05
N PRO A 177 -10.62 -0.45 -9.27
CA PRO A 177 -11.92 -0.78 -8.71
C PRO A 177 -12.45 -2.15 -9.12
N ASP A 178 -12.17 -2.58 -10.35
CA ASP A 178 -12.64 -3.86 -10.90
C ASP A 178 -12.05 -5.02 -10.11
N THR A 179 -10.72 -5.03 -9.93
CA THR A 179 -10.01 -6.07 -9.17
C THR A 179 -10.42 -6.06 -7.70
N ALA A 180 -10.60 -4.87 -7.09
CA ALA A 180 -11.02 -4.77 -5.69
C ALA A 180 -12.40 -5.39 -5.44
N ARG A 181 -13.32 -5.20 -6.40
CA ARG A 181 -14.67 -5.79 -6.37
C ARG A 181 -14.64 -7.29 -6.64
N GLU A 182 -13.89 -7.71 -7.66
CA GLU A 182 -13.70 -9.12 -8.02
C GLU A 182 -13.23 -9.94 -6.81
N TYR A 183 -12.16 -9.52 -6.13
CA TYR A 183 -11.61 -10.26 -4.99
C TYR A 183 -12.53 -10.32 -3.78
N HIS A 184 -13.36 -9.29 -3.55
CA HIS A 184 -14.38 -9.37 -2.50
C HIS A 184 -15.47 -10.41 -2.88
N ASP A 185 -15.90 -10.38 -4.14
CA ASP A 185 -17.04 -11.15 -4.62
C ASP A 185 -16.73 -12.63 -4.85
N GLU A 186 -15.46 -12.99 -4.98
CA GLU A 186 -15.00 -14.38 -4.97
C GLU A 186 -15.52 -15.17 -3.76
N THR A 187 -15.69 -14.51 -2.60
CA THR A 187 -16.16 -15.15 -1.36
C THR A 187 -17.50 -14.62 -0.85
N LEU A 188 -17.87 -13.39 -1.20
CA LEU A 188 -19.10 -12.74 -0.77
C LEU A 188 -19.85 -12.09 -1.97
N PRO A 189 -20.37 -12.89 -2.93
CA PRO A 189 -20.84 -12.38 -4.22
C PRO A 189 -22.19 -11.65 -4.18
N LYS A 190 -23.05 -11.93 -3.19
CA LYS A 190 -24.40 -11.34 -3.11
C LYS A 190 -24.33 -9.84 -2.85
N ASP A 191 -25.21 -9.07 -3.49
CA ASP A 191 -25.31 -7.61 -3.28
C ASP A 191 -25.51 -7.22 -1.81
N ALA A 192 -26.25 -8.04 -1.05
CA ALA A 192 -26.42 -7.84 0.40
C ALA A 192 -25.10 -7.81 1.18
N HIS A 193 -24.04 -8.46 0.69
CA HIS A 193 -22.72 -8.42 1.33
C HIS A 193 -22.03 -7.05 1.18
N LYS A 194 -22.44 -6.22 0.22
CA LYS A 194 -21.92 -4.84 0.08
C LYS A 194 -22.46 -3.89 1.16
N SER A 195 -23.41 -4.36 1.96
CA SER A 195 -23.89 -3.69 3.18
C SER A 195 -23.45 -4.42 4.45
N ALA A 196 -22.63 -5.48 4.35
CA ALA A 196 -22.22 -6.26 5.51
C ALA A 196 -21.12 -5.55 6.31
N HIS A 197 -21.28 -5.55 7.64
CA HIS A 197 -20.27 -5.02 8.57
C HIS A 197 -19.12 -6.00 8.86
N PHE A 198 -18.70 -6.76 7.83
CA PHE A 198 -17.58 -7.70 7.87
C PHE A 198 -17.19 -8.12 6.45
N CYS A 199 -16.02 -8.75 6.32
CA CYS A 199 -15.62 -9.51 5.14
C CYS A 199 -15.40 -10.99 5.49
N SER A 200 -15.11 -11.82 4.49
CA SER A 200 -14.84 -13.25 4.66
C SER A 200 -13.63 -13.54 5.55
N MET A 201 -12.68 -12.61 5.68
CA MET A 201 -11.44 -12.81 6.43
C MET A 201 -11.67 -13.02 7.94
N CYS A 202 -12.55 -12.24 8.56
CA CYS A 202 -12.84 -12.33 10.00
C CYS A 202 -14.27 -12.79 10.29
N GLY A 203 -15.14 -12.76 9.28
CA GLY A 203 -16.57 -13.03 9.44
C GLY A 203 -17.27 -12.02 10.37
N PRO A 204 -18.57 -12.26 10.64
CA PRO A 204 -19.41 -11.29 11.36
C PRO A 204 -19.02 -11.09 12.83
N LYS A 205 -18.46 -12.11 13.48
CA LYS A 205 -18.21 -12.10 14.94
C LYS A 205 -16.86 -11.51 15.33
N PHE A 206 -15.86 -11.56 14.45
CA PHE A 206 -14.48 -11.21 14.78
C PHE A 206 -13.94 -10.02 13.97
N CYS A 207 -14.79 -9.31 13.23
CA CYS A 207 -14.36 -8.10 12.54
C CYS A 207 -13.97 -7.00 13.54
N SER A 208 -12.69 -6.64 13.56
CA SER A 208 -12.13 -5.62 14.46
C SER A 208 -12.79 -4.25 14.32
N MET A 209 -13.13 -3.85 13.10
CA MET A 209 -13.82 -2.57 12.85
C MET A 209 -15.24 -2.57 13.40
N LYS A 210 -15.98 -3.68 13.28
CA LYS A 210 -17.34 -3.80 13.86
C LYS A 210 -17.30 -3.82 15.37
N ILE A 211 -16.35 -4.56 15.96
CA ILE A 211 -16.12 -4.54 17.41
C ILE A 211 -15.83 -3.11 17.88
N THR A 212 -14.99 -2.37 17.15
CA THR A 212 -14.68 -0.96 17.46
C THR A 212 -15.92 -0.07 17.39
N GLN A 213 -16.80 -0.24 16.39
CA GLN A 213 -18.06 0.51 16.32
C GLN A 213 -18.95 0.23 17.54
N ASN A 214 -19.14 -1.05 17.90
CA ASN A 214 -19.94 -1.43 19.06
C ASN A 214 -19.39 -0.82 20.37
N VAL A 215 -18.06 -0.79 20.54
CA VAL A 215 -17.41 -0.15 21.69
C VAL A 215 -17.64 1.37 21.71
N ARG A 216 -17.57 2.04 20.55
CA ARG A 216 -17.84 3.48 20.44
C ARG A 216 -19.30 3.81 20.76
N GLU A 217 -20.24 2.99 20.29
CA GLU A 217 -21.67 3.14 20.58
C GLU A 217 -21.96 2.96 22.07
N TYR A 218 -21.40 1.91 22.68
CA TYR A 218 -21.48 1.69 24.12
C TYR A 218 -20.92 2.89 24.91
N ALA A 219 -19.72 3.37 24.54
CA ALA A 219 -19.08 4.50 25.20
C ALA A 219 -19.87 5.82 25.04
N ALA A 220 -20.54 6.03 23.92
CA ALA A 220 -21.38 7.21 23.69
C ALA A 220 -22.62 7.24 24.60
N GLY A 221 -23.11 6.07 25.01
CA GLY A 221 -24.19 5.92 25.99
C GLY A 221 -23.76 6.06 27.45
N LEU A 222 -22.45 6.09 27.73
CA LEU A 222 -21.94 6.30 29.09
C LEU A 222 -21.95 7.78 29.47
N ASN A 223 -22.33 8.08 30.71
CA ASN A 223 -22.28 9.43 31.24
C ASN A 223 -20.82 9.92 31.30
N LYS A 224 -20.50 11.00 30.57
CA LYS A 224 -19.13 11.53 30.40
C LYS A 224 -18.48 11.97 31.72
N ASP A 225 -19.27 12.23 32.77
CA ASP A 225 -18.79 12.59 34.09
C ASP A 225 -18.08 11.43 34.83
N ALA A 226 -18.41 10.17 34.50
CA ALA A 226 -17.74 9.00 35.06
C ALA A 226 -16.37 8.73 34.39
N ALA A 227 -16.17 9.16 33.14
CA ALA A 227 -14.95 8.90 32.36
C ALA A 227 -13.73 9.76 32.78
N ASN A 228 -13.96 10.83 33.54
CA ASN A 228 -12.90 11.71 34.08
C ASN A 228 -12.36 11.26 35.45
N GLN A 229 -12.85 10.16 36.03
CA GLN A 229 -12.16 9.54 37.14
C GLN A 229 -10.88 8.89 36.61
N LYS A 230 -9.72 9.23 37.19
CA LYS A 230 -8.44 8.57 36.90
C LYS A 230 -8.56 7.07 37.20
N VAL A 231 -8.99 6.29 36.22
CA VAL A 231 -8.81 4.84 36.22
C VAL A 231 -7.34 4.61 35.90
N THR A 232 -6.54 4.50 36.94
CA THR A 232 -5.18 3.97 36.81
C THR A 232 -5.36 2.46 36.71
N PRO A 233 -5.05 1.80 35.57
CA PRO A 233 -5.15 0.35 35.52
C PRO A 233 -4.09 -0.23 36.45
N GLN A 234 -4.48 -0.72 37.62
CA GLN A 234 -3.64 -1.68 38.33
C GLN A 234 -3.82 -3.01 37.60
N THR A 235 -2.80 -3.42 36.87
CA THR A 235 -2.75 -4.63 36.03
C THR A 235 -2.73 -5.94 36.83
N GLY A 236 -3.40 -5.97 37.99
CA GLY A 236 -3.32 -7.06 38.97
C GLY A 236 -4.53 -8.00 38.99
N ASP A 237 -5.77 -7.49 38.87
CA ASP A 237 -6.95 -8.28 39.25
C ASP A 237 -8.14 -8.08 38.32
N LEU A 238 -8.10 -8.67 37.12
CA LEU A 238 -9.30 -8.86 36.30
C LEU A 238 -9.81 -10.29 36.52
N THR A 239 -10.87 -10.44 37.31
CA THR A 239 -11.67 -11.67 37.37
C THR A 239 -12.99 -11.46 36.64
N ASP A 240 -13.38 -12.44 35.83
CA ASP A 240 -14.46 -12.39 34.83
C ASP A 240 -15.88 -12.22 35.39
N ALA A 241 -16.06 -12.01 36.69
CA ALA A 241 -17.37 -12.07 37.34
C ALA A 241 -18.19 -10.76 37.30
N GLY A 242 -17.66 -9.66 36.75
CA GLY A 242 -18.25 -8.32 36.92
C GLY A 242 -18.95 -7.67 35.72
N HIS A 243 -18.84 -8.22 34.51
CA HIS A 243 -19.36 -7.54 33.32
C HIS A 243 -20.79 -7.98 32.98
N LEU A 244 -21.78 -7.26 33.52
CA LEU A 244 -23.16 -7.32 33.03
C LEU A 244 -23.25 -6.51 31.72
N ILE A 245 -23.05 -7.17 30.58
CA ILE A 245 -23.43 -6.64 29.27
C ILE A 245 -24.96 -6.62 29.25
N LYS A 246 -25.56 -5.43 29.17
CA LYS A 246 -27.01 -5.29 29.01
C LYS A 246 -27.37 -5.63 27.55
N GLU A 247 -28.33 -6.53 27.37
CA GLU A 247 -28.85 -6.93 26.06
C GLU A 247 -29.37 -5.72 25.28
N VAL A 248 -29.01 -5.64 24.00
CA VAL A 248 -29.35 -4.53 23.09
C VAL A 248 -30.45 -5.02 22.15
N ASP A 249 -31.68 -4.71 22.50
CA ASP A 249 -32.87 -5.12 21.74
C ASP A 249 -33.08 -4.19 20.54
N THR A 250 -32.82 -4.68 19.32
CA THR A 250 -33.17 -3.99 18.05
C THR A 250 -33.81 -4.97 17.07
N GLU A 251 -34.78 -4.50 16.27
CA GLU A 251 -35.59 -5.33 15.34
C GLU A 251 -34.78 -6.17 14.32
N LEU A 252 -33.52 -5.82 14.05
CA LEU A 252 -32.62 -6.57 13.15
C LEU A 252 -31.99 -7.81 13.79
N VAL A 253 -32.06 -7.93 15.12
CA VAL A 253 -31.55 -9.08 15.87
C VAL A 253 -32.46 -10.30 15.73
N GLY A 254 -33.74 -10.09 15.37
CA GLY A 254 -34.73 -11.16 15.20
C GLY A 254 -34.50 -12.09 14.00
N GLN A 255 -33.63 -11.75 13.04
CA GLN A 255 -33.41 -12.56 11.82
C GLN A 255 -32.12 -13.38 11.84
N VAL A 256 -31.22 -13.12 12.79
CA VAL A 256 -29.98 -13.88 12.98
C VAL A 256 -29.86 -14.10 14.47
N GLY A 257 -30.36 -15.23 14.96
CA GLY A 257 -30.49 -15.50 16.39
C GLY A 257 -29.24 -15.13 17.19
N GLU A 258 -29.45 -14.46 18.33
CA GLU A 258 -28.38 -14.13 19.26
C GLU A 258 -27.78 -15.40 19.83
N ALA A 259 -26.46 -15.55 19.69
CA ALA A 259 -25.74 -16.53 20.49
C ALA A 259 -25.47 -15.88 21.86
N THR A 260 -26.05 -16.46 22.91
CA THR A 260 -25.79 -16.11 24.29
C THR A 260 -24.28 -16.17 24.59
N ALA A 261 -23.84 -15.46 25.62
CA ALA A 261 -22.45 -15.53 26.09
C ALA A 261 -22.00 -16.98 26.36
N GLU A 262 -22.94 -17.84 26.77
CA GLU A 262 -22.68 -19.26 27.00
C GLU A 262 -22.48 -20.05 25.70
N GLU A 263 -23.30 -19.81 24.68
CA GLU A 263 -23.12 -20.42 23.36
C GLU A 263 -21.81 -19.97 22.69
N ILE A 264 -21.38 -18.72 22.91
CA ILE A 264 -20.08 -18.21 22.45
C ILE A 264 -18.95 -18.96 23.16
N ARG A 265 -18.99 -19.08 24.49
CA ARG A 265 -17.98 -19.82 25.25
C ARG A 265 -17.94 -21.29 24.86
N GLN A 266 -19.10 -21.90 24.65
CA GLN A 266 -19.21 -23.28 24.22
C GLN A 266 -18.62 -23.47 22.82
N GLY A 267 -18.93 -22.59 21.86
CA GLY A 267 -18.34 -22.62 20.52
C GLY A 267 -16.81 -22.43 20.53
N MET A 268 -16.29 -21.54 21.38
CA MET A 268 -14.84 -21.37 21.58
C MET A 268 -14.20 -22.61 22.20
N ALA A 269 -14.85 -23.24 23.18
CA ALA A 269 -14.40 -24.48 23.79
C ALA A 269 -14.40 -25.65 22.79
N GLU A 270 -15.41 -25.73 21.92
CA GLU A 270 -15.50 -26.73 20.85
C GLU A 270 -14.40 -26.56 19.81
N MET A 271 -14.11 -25.32 19.37
CA MET A 271 -13.00 -25.05 18.44
C MET A 271 -11.64 -25.30 19.09
N THR A 272 -11.50 -25.00 20.38
CA THR A 272 -10.30 -25.34 21.16
C THR A 272 -10.11 -26.85 21.25
N LYS A 273 -11.18 -27.61 21.49
CA LYS A 273 -11.15 -29.08 21.47
C LYS A 273 -10.78 -29.60 20.09
N LYS A 274 -11.40 -29.07 19.04
CA LYS A 274 -11.13 -29.45 17.65
C LYS A 274 -9.68 -29.20 17.28
N TYR A 275 -9.15 -28.02 17.56
CA TYR A 275 -7.74 -27.67 17.34
C TYR A 275 -6.78 -28.60 18.08
N ASN A 276 -7.07 -28.92 19.35
CA ASN A 276 -6.24 -29.85 20.12
C ASN A 276 -6.32 -31.29 19.60
N ASN A 277 -7.52 -31.76 19.22
CA ASN A 277 -7.73 -33.12 18.70
C ASN A 277 -7.11 -33.31 17.31
N GLU A 278 -7.05 -32.24 16.52
CA GLU A 278 -6.44 -32.20 15.19
C GLU A 278 -4.92 -31.93 15.26
N GLY A 279 -4.28 -32.16 16.41
CA GLY A 279 -2.82 -32.11 16.56
C GLY A 279 -2.22 -30.71 16.61
N ARG A 280 -3.02 -29.68 16.91
CA ARG A 280 -2.61 -28.27 17.00
C ARG A 280 -1.96 -27.76 15.71
N GLN A 281 -2.41 -28.28 14.57
CA GLN A 281 -1.94 -27.83 13.27
C GLN A 281 -2.70 -26.57 12.85
N LEU A 282 -1.95 -25.52 12.52
CA LEU A 282 -2.50 -24.27 12.00
C LEU A 282 -2.96 -24.39 10.54
N TYR A 283 -2.37 -25.32 9.79
CA TYR A 283 -2.68 -25.58 8.40
C TYR A 283 -3.02 -27.05 8.23
N LYS A 284 -4.15 -27.32 7.56
CA LYS A 284 -4.57 -28.67 7.19
C LYS A 284 -4.03 -28.97 5.80
N GLU A 285 -3.43 -30.15 5.61
CA GLU A 285 -3.29 -30.69 4.26
C GLU A 285 -4.70 -31.00 3.73
N VAL A 286 -5.04 -30.39 2.60
CA VAL A 286 -6.34 -30.55 1.91
C VAL A 286 -6.32 -31.79 1.05
#